data_AF-A0AAU3I9H3-F1
#
_entry.id   AF-A0AAU3I9H3-F1
#
_cell.length_a   1.000
_cell.length_b   1.000
_cell.length_c   1.000
_cell.angle_alpha   90.00
_cell.angle_beta   90.00
_cell.angle_gamma   90.00
#
_symmetry.space_group_name_H-M   'P 1'
#
loop_
_entity.id
_entity.type
_entity.pdbx_description
1 polymer ?
#
loop_
_entity_poly.entity_id
_entity_poly.type
_entity_poly.pdbx_seq_one_letter_code
_entity_poly.pdbx_strand_id
1 'polypeptide(L)'
;MGDVPPLLEESTINQHWRTTAGALLSAVLGFGSLTLSVAAPAHADSSMSTPSYESLSSATAGSNWMKRVPDSTNLGAMSIPGTHEALSTFGGDSTQTQEGDSTQAGNLAGQLAAGIRAFDIRVRAVGGQTNSKGEYLAGSYAVHHGVVYQNAMLGDALNQFQTFLANHPGETLLLRLKAECSGSGNSCTDDLTDVDAPPYYDSDGFLVPSSPSDTAKTAYRQNLFSHYLTLHPNLFYAPSVASTATATDQAEVPTLGAVRGKLVLTAFYGPGAATMGGA
;
A
#
# COMPACT_ATOMS: atom_id res chain seq x y z
N MET A 1 17.40 38.55 66.26
CA MET A 1 17.47 39.80 65.46
C MET A 1 17.34 39.36 64.00
N GLY A 2 16.33 39.73 63.22
CA GLY A 2 15.63 41.04 63.16
C GLY A 2 16.34 41.90 62.10
N ASP A 3 15.70 42.53 61.11
CA ASP A 3 14.26 42.71 60.82
C ASP A 3 14.00 42.91 59.30
N VAL A 4 12.74 43.23 58.95
CA VAL A 4 12.07 43.25 57.62
C VAL A 4 11.33 44.61 57.49
N PRO A 5 11.34 45.39 56.37
CA PRO A 5 10.67 45.01 55.11
C PRO A 5 11.40 45.26 53.74
N PRO A 6 11.08 46.21 52.80
CA PRO A 6 10.64 45.75 51.45
C PRO A 6 11.13 46.52 50.19
N LEU A 7 10.65 46.03 49.04
CA LEU A 7 10.14 46.72 47.83
C LEU A 7 10.20 48.25 47.75
N LEU A 8 10.44 48.80 46.55
CA LEU A 8 9.49 49.68 45.84
C LEU A 8 9.83 49.82 44.33
N GLU A 9 8.75 49.81 43.53
CA GLU A 9 8.37 50.53 42.29
C GLU A 9 9.43 51.25 41.41
N GLU A 10 9.45 51.11 40.08
CA GLU A 10 8.46 51.53 39.03
C GLU A 10 8.53 53.03 38.64
N SER A 11 8.14 53.34 37.40
CA SER A 11 7.91 54.67 36.81
C SER A 11 9.10 55.60 36.40
N THR A 12 9.45 55.47 35.12
CA THR A 12 9.40 56.53 34.07
C THR A 12 10.17 57.87 34.13
N ILE A 13 10.82 58.16 32.99
CA ILE A 13 10.95 59.45 32.26
C ILE A 13 11.99 60.48 32.77
N ASN A 14 13.12 60.50 32.05
CA ASN A 14 14.10 61.57 31.80
C ASN A 14 14.98 61.05 30.62
N GLN A 15 15.53 61.77 29.63
CA GLN A 15 15.53 63.17 29.15
C GLN A 15 15.82 63.11 27.63
N HIS A 16 15.20 63.90 26.75
CA HIS A 16 15.75 65.18 26.28
C HIS A 16 17.26 65.21 25.93
N TRP A 17 17.66 64.67 24.77
CA TRP A 17 18.89 65.05 24.05
C TRP A 17 18.58 65.12 22.55
N ARG A 18 18.43 66.32 21.97
CA ARG A 18 19.47 67.17 21.38
C ARG A 18 20.01 66.68 20.03
N THR A 19 19.63 67.43 19.01
CA THR A 19 20.24 67.58 17.68
C THR A 19 21.77 67.47 17.61
N THR A 20 22.27 66.77 16.60
CA THR A 20 23.45 67.18 15.82
C THR A 20 23.24 66.85 14.34
N ALA A 21 23.73 67.72 13.46
CA ALA A 21 23.67 67.54 12.01
C ALA A 21 24.87 66.69 11.52
N GLY A 22 24.65 65.88 10.48
CA GLY A 22 25.68 65.16 9.73
C GLY A 22 25.34 65.21 8.25
N ALA A 23 26.30 65.65 7.42
CA ALA A 23 26.04 66.04 6.05
C ALA A 23 26.29 64.93 5.02
N LEU A 24 25.55 65.02 3.90
CA LEU A 24 25.92 64.61 2.54
C LEU A 24 26.44 63.17 2.30
N LEU A 25 25.63 62.38 1.59
CA LEU A 25 26.15 61.60 0.47
C LEU A 25 25.10 61.50 -0.64
N SER A 26 25.40 62.02 -1.83
CA SER A 26 24.57 61.80 -3.01
C SER A 26 24.83 60.40 -3.57
N ALA A 27 23.85 59.52 -3.48
CA ALA A 27 23.87 58.21 -4.11
C ALA A 27 22.84 58.16 -5.24
N VAL A 28 23.27 57.71 -6.42
CA VAL A 28 22.46 57.67 -7.65
C VAL A 28 21.34 56.64 -7.50
N LEU A 29 20.08 57.08 -7.66
CA LEU A 29 18.92 56.20 -7.75
C LEU A 29 18.91 55.46 -9.10
N GLY A 30 19.63 54.34 -9.17
CA GLY A 30 19.40 53.33 -10.18
C GLY A 30 18.07 52.65 -9.94
N PHE A 31 17.03 53.01 -10.70
CA PHE A 31 15.74 52.31 -10.70
C PHE A 31 15.88 50.93 -11.38
N GLY A 32 16.47 49.98 -10.66
CA GLY A 32 16.32 48.57 -10.97
C GLY A 32 14.88 48.16 -10.65
N SER A 33 14.06 47.92 -11.67
CA SER A 33 12.72 47.35 -11.49
C SER A 33 12.85 45.93 -10.94
N LEU A 34 12.77 45.81 -9.62
CA LEU A 34 12.60 44.54 -8.94
C LEU A 34 11.18 44.03 -9.24
N THR A 35 11.04 43.24 -10.31
CA THR A 35 9.78 42.58 -10.66
C THR A 35 9.45 41.53 -9.61
N LEU A 36 8.73 41.94 -8.58
CA LEU A 36 8.19 41.04 -7.56
C LEU A 36 7.15 40.16 -8.25
N SER A 37 7.57 38.97 -8.65
CA SER A 37 6.66 37.95 -9.19
C SER A 37 5.77 37.48 -8.05
N VAL A 38 4.61 38.11 -7.90
CA VAL A 38 3.57 37.63 -7.01
C VAL A 38 3.16 36.26 -7.54
N ALA A 39 3.58 35.20 -6.85
CA ALA A 39 3.12 33.86 -7.16
C ALA A 39 1.60 33.86 -6.99
N ALA A 40 0.88 33.77 -8.10
CA ALA A 40 -0.56 33.58 -8.04
C ALA A 40 -0.84 32.34 -7.18
N PRO A 41 -1.85 32.36 -6.29
CA PRO A 41 -2.23 31.15 -5.58
C PRO A 41 -2.53 30.09 -6.63
N ALA A 42 -1.80 28.98 -6.58
CA ALA A 42 -2.13 27.82 -7.39
C ALA A 42 -3.51 27.38 -6.95
N HIS A 43 -4.52 27.69 -7.76
CA HIS A 43 -5.87 27.21 -7.52
C HIS A 43 -5.79 25.68 -7.53
N ALA A 44 -6.01 25.07 -6.36
CA ALA A 44 -6.35 23.67 -6.30
C ALA A 44 -7.57 23.51 -7.20
N ASP A 45 -7.40 22.77 -8.30
CA ASP A 45 -8.48 22.53 -9.24
C ASP A 45 -9.64 21.95 -8.43
N SER A 46 -10.82 22.57 -8.57
CA SER A 46 -11.96 22.25 -7.72
C SER A 46 -12.46 20.87 -8.11
N SER A 47 -11.90 19.86 -7.44
CA SER A 47 -12.28 18.46 -7.52
C SER A 47 -13.72 18.33 -7.05
N MET A 48 -14.65 18.63 -7.96
CA MET A 48 -16.04 18.23 -7.88
C MET A 48 -16.03 16.74 -7.51
N SER A 49 -16.57 16.43 -6.34
CA SER A 49 -16.76 15.04 -5.92
C SER A 49 -17.81 14.43 -6.85
N THR A 50 -17.37 13.94 -8.00
CA THR A 50 -18.22 13.09 -8.84
C THR A 50 -18.57 11.84 -8.03
N PRO A 51 -19.67 11.15 -8.35
CA PRO A 51 -19.99 9.84 -7.78
C PRO A 51 -19.04 8.75 -8.30
N SER A 52 -17.74 9.03 -8.39
CA SER A 52 -16.67 8.10 -8.80
C SER A 52 -16.41 7.00 -7.78
N TYR A 53 -17.07 7.04 -6.63
CA TYR A 53 -17.20 5.90 -5.72
C TYR A 53 -18.31 4.91 -6.13
N GLU A 54 -19.26 5.32 -6.99
CA GLU A 54 -20.39 4.48 -7.44
C GLU A 54 -20.06 3.68 -8.71
N SER A 55 -19.22 4.21 -9.60
CA SER A 55 -18.74 3.48 -10.78
C SER A 55 -17.43 4.03 -11.32
N LEU A 56 -16.54 3.10 -11.74
CA LEU A 56 -15.28 3.34 -12.46
C LEU A 56 -15.51 4.15 -13.74
N SER A 57 -16.69 3.99 -14.36
CA SER A 57 -17.08 4.72 -15.57
C SER A 57 -17.21 6.23 -15.39
N SER A 58 -17.35 6.71 -14.14
CA SER A 58 -17.48 8.13 -13.79
C SER A 58 -16.20 8.75 -13.21
N ALA A 59 -15.10 7.98 -13.18
CA ALA A 59 -13.83 8.43 -12.65
C ALA A 59 -13.04 9.31 -13.64
N THR A 60 -12.56 10.45 -13.17
CA THR A 60 -11.89 11.48 -13.99
C THR A 60 -10.37 11.54 -13.80
N ALA A 61 -9.81 10.80 -12.84
CA ALA A 61 -8.39 10.86 -12.50
C ALA A 61 -7.46 10.33 -13.62
N GLY A 62 -7.85 9.24 -14.26
CA GLY A 62 -7.15 8.60 -15.37
C GLY A 62 -5.89 7.80 -14.97
N SER A 63 -5.30 7.10 -15.94
CA SER A 63 -4.15 6.19 -15.75
C SER A 63 -2.82 6.85 -15.36
N ASN A 64 -2.72 8.18 -15.28
CA ASN A 64 -1.44 8.89 -15.09
C ASN A 64 -1.54 10.05 -14.07
N TRP A 65 -2.35 9.90 -13.02
CA TRP A 65 -2.61 11.01 -12.10
C TRP A 65 -1.44 11.28 -11.14
N MET A 66 -0.71 10.26 -10.71
CA MET A 66 0.43 10.41 -9.81
C MET A 66 1.60 11.14 -10.47
N LYS A 67 1.69 11.13 -11.81
CA LYS A 67 2.68 11.93 -12.58
C LYS A 67 2.64 13.44 -12.26
N ARG A 68 1.52 13.98 -11.74
CA ARG A 68 1.38 15.40 -11.35
C ARG A 68 1.83 15.70 -9.91
N VAL A 69 2.05 14.66 -9.10
CA VAL A 69 2.47 14.78 -7.69
C VAL A 69 4.01 14.80 -7.62
N PRO A 70 4.66 15.68 -6.83
CA PRO A 70 6.12 15.73 -6.71
C PRO A 70 6.75 14.43 -6.17
N ASP A 71 7.94 14.09 -6.65
CA ASP A 71 8.70 12.90 -6.23
C ASP A 71 9.05 12.85 -4.73
N SER A 72 9.16 14.02 -4.09
CA SER A 72 9.44 14.16 -2.65
C SER A 72 8.22 13.94 -1.75
N THR A 73 7.01 13.78 -2.32
CA THR A 73 5.78 13.56 -1.55
C THR A 73 5.84 12.21 -0.86
N ASN A 74 5.70 12.17 0.48
CA ASN A 74 5.59 10.92 1.22
C ASN A 74 4.26 10.21 0.89
N LEU A 75 4.27 8.89 0.66
CA LEU A 75 3.04 8.15 0.34
C LEU A 75 1.98 8.25 1.43
N GLY A 76 2.38 8.32 2.71
CA GLY A 76 1.47 8.48 3.85
C GLY A 76 0.76 9.83 3.90
N ALA A 77 1.22 10.82 3.13
CA ALA A 77 0.56 12.12 2.95
C ALA A 77 -0.34 12.17 1.70
N MET A 78 -0.46 11.08 0.93
CA MET A 78 -1.27 11.04 -0.29
C MET A 78 -2.65 10.42 -0.04
N SER A 79 -3.70 11.04 -0.59
CA SER A 79 -4.99 10.37 -0.76
C SER A 79 -4.91 9.45 -1.98
N ILE A 80 -4.83 8.14 -1.74
CA ILE A 80 -4.68 7.12 -2.79
C ILE A 80 -5.96 6.27 -2.84
N PRO A 81 -6.73 6.28 -3.94
CA PRO A 81 -7.95 5.49 -4.05
C PRO A 81 -7.63 4.00 -4.19
N GLY A 82 -8.45 3.18 -3.54
CA GLY A 82 -8.27 1.73 -3.47
C GLY A 82 -9.57 0.94 -3.45
N THR A 83 -9.47 -0.35 -3.76
CA THR A 83 -10.59 -1.29 -3.83
C THR A 83 -10.44 -2.44 -2.84
N HIS A 84 -11.55 -2.76 -2.16
CA HIS A 84 -11.66 -3.87 -1.21
C HIS A 84 -12.00 -5.16 -1.97
N GLU A 85 -11.18 -6.20 -1.82
CA GLU A 85 -11.28 -7.46 -2.58
C GLU A 85 -11.36 -7.18 -4.09
N ALA A 86 -10.30 -6.53 -4.60
CA ALA A 86 -10.20 -5.91 -5.92
C ALA A 86 -10.46 -6.82 -7.13
N LEU A 87 -10.57 -8.14 -6.94
CA LEU A 87 -10.85 -9.13 -7.98
C LEU A 87 -12.11 -9.96 -7.64
N SER A 88 -12.96 -9.45 -6.76
CA SER A 88 -14.16 -10.12 -6.28
C SER A 88 -15.40 -9.70 -7.07
N THR A 89 -15.64 -10.45 -8.14
CA THR A 89 -16.62 -10.19 -9.20
C THR A 89 -17.63 -11.34 -9.38
N PHE A 90 -17.53 -12.39 -8.54
CA PHE A 90 -18.25 -13.65 -8.73
C PHE A 90 -18.81 -14.19 -7.41
N GLY A 91 -19.93 -14.93 -7.48
CA GLY A 91 -20.61 -15.53 -6.33
C GLY A 91 -21.86 -14.79 -5.84
N GLY A 92 -22.25 -13.70 -6.51
CA GLY A 92 -23.45 -12.91 -6.19
C GLY A 92 -23.24 -11.89 -5.07
N ASP A 93 -24.30 -11.20 -4.67
CA ASP A 93 -24.30 -10.02 -3.80
C ASP A 93 -23.56 -10.20 -2.45
N SER A 94 -23.45 -11.44 -1.95
CA SER A 94 -22.74 -11.75 -0.71
C SER A 94 -21.21 -11.76 -0.84
N THR A 95 -20.68 -11.86 -2.05
CA THR A 95 -19.24 -11.88 -2.31
C THR A 95 -18.80 -10.81 -3.30
N GLN A 96 -19.57 -10.50 -4.33
CA GLN A 96 -19.16 -9.52 -5.34
C GLN A 96 -19.01 -8.11 -4.73
N THR A 97 -17.77 -7.62 -4.64
CA THR A 97 -17.45 -6.25 -4.17
C THR A 97 -17.14 -5.28 -5.30
N GLN A 98 -16.84 -5.79 -6.51
CA GLN A 98 -16.43 -4.99 -7.66
C GLN A 98 -17.46 -5.06 -8.81
N GLU A 99 -17.74 -3.92 -9.43
CA GLU A 99 -18.26 -3.88 -10.80
C GLU A 99 -17.18 -4.34 -11.80
N GLY A 100 -17.56 -4.99 -12.90
CA GLY A 100 -16.56 -5.54 -13.80
C GLY A 100 -17.10 -6.04 -15.14
N ASP A 101 -16.18 -6.08 -16.09
CA ASP A 101 -16.30 -6.84 -17.33
C ASP A 101 -16.52 -8.34 -17.05
N SER A 102 -16.99 -9.06 -18.05
CA SER A 102 -17.01 -10.53 -18.16
C SER A 102 -15.68 -11.25 -17.88
N THR A 103 -14.58 -10.51 -17.67
CA THR A 103 -13.25 -11.04 -17.42
C THR A 103 -12.54 -10.33 -16.26
N GLN A 104 -11.74 -11.08 -15.51
CA GLN A 104 -10.93 -10.56 -14.40
C GLN A 104 -9.84 -9.59 -14.86
N ALA A 105 -9.35 -9.75 -16.09
CA ALA A 105 -8.43 -8.80 -16.70
C ALA A 105 -9.11 -7.46 -17.05
N GLY A 106 -10.33 -7.50 -17.62
CA GLY A 106 -11.10 -6.30 -17.91
C GLY A 106 -11.48 -5.51 -16.65
N ASN A 107 -11.89 -6.20 -15.58
CA ASN A 107 -12.15 -5.58 -14.27
C ASN A 107 -10.91 -4.87 -13.69
N LEU A 108 -9.75 -5.52 -13.67
CA LEU A 108 -8.53 -4.92 -13.12
C LEU A 108 -8.01 -3.75 -13.99
N ALA A 109 -8.07 -3.90 -15.33
CA ALA A 109 -7.74 -2.84 -16.27
C ALA A 109 -8.67 -1.61 -16.11
N GLY A 110 -9.96 -1.83 -15.88
CA GLY A 110 -10.94 -0.78 -15.60
C GLY A 110 -10.60 0.01 -14.33
N GLN A 111 -10.27 -0.68 -13.24
CA GLN A 111 -9.83 -0.03 -11.98
C GLN A 111 -8.57 0.81 -12.19
N LEU A 112 -7.56 0.26 -12.86
CA LEU A 112 -6.32 0.97 -13.17
C LEU A 112 -6.56 2.22 -14.04
N ALA A 113 -7.45 2.14 -15.04
CA ALA A 113 -7.84 3.26 -15.88
C ALA A 113 -8.62 4.35 -15.13
N ALA A 114 -9.51 3.96 -14.21
CA ALA A 114 -10.25 4.86 -13.33
C ALA A 114 -9.34 5.62 -12.33
N GLY A 115 -8.12 5.14 -12.12
CA GLY A 115 -7.14 5.77 -11.23
C GLY A 115 -6.93 5.06 -9.90
N ILE A 116 -7.54 3.87 -9.68
CA ILE A 116 -7.29 3.03 -8.51
C ILE A 116 -5.80 2.64 -8.47
N ARG A 117 -5.18 2.78 -7.31
CA ARG A 117 -3.76 2.44 -7.09
C ARG A 117 -3.52 1.57 -5.86
N ALA A 118 -4.50 1.36 -4.99
CA ALA A 118 -4.40 0.44 -3.87
C ALA A 118 -5.36 -0.75 -4.03
N PHE A 119 -4.85 -1.98 -3.88
CA PHE A 119 -5.61 -3.20 -4.15
C PHE A 119 -5.53 -4.14 -2.95
N ASP A 120 -6.69 -4.49 -2.36
CA ASP A 120 -6.81 -5.62 -1.44
C ASP A 120 -7.06 -6.89 -2.26
N ILE A 121 -6.05 -7.76 -2.40
CA ILE A 121 -6.19 -9.05 -3.08
C ILE A 121 -6.10 -10.16 -2.05
N ARG A 122 -7.11 -11.02 -2.02
CA ARG A 122 -7.21 -12.12 -1.08
C ARG A 122 -7.14 -13.45 -1.79
N VAL A 123 -6.33 -14.34 -1.22
CA VAL A 123 -5.87 -15.55 -1.90
C VAL A 123 -5.96 -16.75 -0.97
N ARG A 124 -6.25 -17.91 -1.56
CA ARG A 124 -5.96 -19.22 -0.97
C ARG A 124 -4.77 -19.80 -1.72
N ALA A 125 -3.86 -20.44 -0.99
CA ALA A 125 -2.83 -21.24 -1.63
C ALA A 125 -3.48 -22.55 -2.12
N VAL A 126 -3.24 -22.90 -3.39
CA VAL A 126 -3.82 -24.07 -4.05
C VAL A 126 -2.74 -24.88 -4.76
N GLY A 127 -2.90 -26.21 -4.77
CA GLY A 127 -1.90 -27.13 -5.31
C GLY A 127 -0.59 -27.14 -4.51
N GLY A 128 0.48 -27.62 -5.13
CA GLY A 128 1.78 -27.80 -4.49
C GLY A 128 1.83 -29.04 -3.59
N GLN A 129 2.08 -30.19 -4.19
CA GLN A 129 2.37 -31.42 -3.47
C GLN A 129 3.81 -31.39 -2.94
N THR A 130 4.07 -32.01 -1.79
CA THR A 130 5.45 -32.33 -1.38
C THR A 130 5.93 -33.53 -2.21
N ASN A 131 7.06 -33.40 -2.93
CA ASN A 131 7.62 -34.56 -3.63
C ASN A 131 8.26 -35.56 -2.64
N SER A 132 8.62 -36.77 -3.09
CA SER A 132 9.16 -37.83 -2.22
C SER A 132 10.50 -37.51 -1.51
N LYS A 133 11.06 -36.31 -1.68
CA LYS A 133 12.26 -35.80 -0.99
C LYS A 133 11.95 -34.71 0.05
N GLY A 134 10.69 -34.32 0.24
CA GLY A 134 10.33 -33.17 1.07
C GLY A 134 10.41 -31.82 0.35
N GLU A 135 10.60 -31.80 -0.98
CA GLU A 135 10.65 -30.55 -1.76
C GLU A 135 9.22 -30.16 -2.18
N TYR A 136 8.75 -28.97 -1.79
CA TYR A 136 7.47 -28.44 -2.23
C TYR A 136 7.45 -28.21 -3.75
N LEU A 137 6.54 -28.86 -4.46
CA LEU A 137 6.23 -28.51 -5.84
C LEU A 137 5.51 -27.15 -5.88
N ALA A 138 5.67 -26.40 -6.98
CA ALA A 138 5.10 -25.06 -7.10
C ALA A 138 3.56 -25.12 -7.11
N GLY A 139 2.94 -24.62 -6.04
CA GLY A 139 1.52 -24.29 -6.03
C GLY A 139 1.24 -22.95 -6.68
N SER A 140 0.07 -22.39 -6.41
CA SER A 140 -0.33 -21.06 -6.91
C SER A 140 -1.29 -20.38 -5.96
N TYR A 141 -1.41 -19.05 -6.08
CA TYR A 141 -2.40 -18.28 -5.33
C TYR A 141 -3.66 -18.07 -6.17
N ALA A 142 -4.74 -18.74 -5.78
CA ALA A 142 -6.07 -18.57 -6.35
C ALA A 142 -6.84 -17.50 -5.56
N VAL A 143 -7.37 -16.50 -6.24
CA VAL A 143 -8.14 -15.41 -5.61
C VAL A 143 -9.48 -15.93 -5.10
N HIS A 144 -9.81 -15.60 -3.86
CA HIS A 144 -11.02 -16.02 -3.19
C HIS A 144 -11.63 -14.89 -2.37
N HIS A 145 -12.96 -14.91 -2.22
CA HIS A 145 -13.70 -14.22 -1.17
C HIS A 145 -14.41 -15.30 -0.35
N GLY A 146 -14.00 -15.47 0.91
CA GLY A 146 -14.35 -16.61 1.74
C GLY A 146 -14.00 -17.94 1.06
N VAL A 147 -15.01 -18.80 0.90
CA VAL A 147 -14.88 -20.10 0.21
C VAL A 147 -15.05 -20.02 -1.31
N VAL A 148 -15.42 -18.84 -1.86
CA VAL A 148 -15.79 -18.70 -3.27
C VAL A 148 -14.56 -18.32 -4.09
N TYR A 149 -14.15 -19.19 -5.01
CA TYR A 149 -13.14 -18.89 -6.02
C TYR A 149 -13.63 -17.77 -6.95
N GLN A 150 -12.76 -16.82 -7.28
CA GLN A 150 -13.12 -15.62 -8.05
C GLN A 150 -12.61 -15.67 -9.49
N ASN A 151 -12.38 -16.86 -10.04
CA ASN A 151 -11.92 -17.07 -11.43
C ASN A 151 -10.65 -16.29 -11.79
N ALA A 152 -9.81 -15.98 -10.79
CA ALA A 152 -8.58 -15.18 -10.91
C ALA A 152 -7.42 -15.85 -10.16
N MET A 153 -6.21 -15.64 -10.68
CA MET A 153 -4.95 -16.07 -10.06
C MET A 153 -4.05 -14.86 -9.78
N LEU A 154 -3.25 -14.90 -8.71
CA LEU A 154 -2.36 -13.78 -8.37
C LEU A 154 -1.33 -13.49 -9.48
N GLY A 155 -0.83 -14.52 -10.17
CA GLY A 155 0.14 -14.34 -11.26
C GLY A 155 -0.39 -13.46 -12.39
N ASP A 156 -1.65 -13.63 -12.77
CA ASP A 156 -2.29 -12.82 -13.82
C ASP A 156 -2.49 -11.37 -13.40
N ALA A 157 -2.75 -11.12 -12.11
CA ALA A 157 -2.81 -9.77 -11.54
C ALA A 157 -1.42 -9.12 -11.51
N LEU A 158 -0.37 -9.84 -11.08
CA LEU A 158 1.00 -9.33 -11.06
C LEU A 158 1.52 -9.03 -12.47
N ASN A 159 1.19 -9.87 -13.46
CA ASN A 159 1.48 -9.61 -14.87
C ASN A 159 0.83 -8.29 -15.34
N GLN A 160 -0.45 -8.08 -15.04
CA GLN A 160 -1.16 -6.84 -15.40
C GLN A 160 -0.60 -5.61 -14.68
N PHE A 161 -0.28 -5.72 -13.39
CA PHE A 161 0.39 -4.65 -12.64
C PHE A 161 1.76 -4.29 -13.23
N GLN A 162 2.55 -5.28 -13.66
CA GLN A 162 3.83 -5.07 -14.33
C GLN A 162 3.66 -4.39 -15.70
N THR A 163 2.69 -4.81 -16.51
CA THR A 163 2.36 -4.16 -17.79
C THR A 163 1.87 -2.72 -17.59
N PHE A 164 1.02 -2.48 -16.58
CA PHE A 164 0.54 -1.15 -16.26
C PHE A 164 1.69 -0.22 -15.84
N LEU A 165 2.53 -0.63 -14.89
CA LEU A 165 3.65 0.17 -14.42
C LEU A 165 4.71 0.44 -15.50
N ALA A 166 4.89 -0.49 -16.45
CA ALA A 166 5.76 -0.28 -17.61
C ALA A 166 5.20 0.79 -18.58
N ASN A 167 3.89 0.80 -18.80
CA ASN A 167 3.21 1.79 -19.65
C ASN A 167 2.99 3.14 -18.93
N HIS A 168 2.95 3.13 -17.60
CA HIS A 168 2.68 4.27 -16.73
C HIS A 168 3.79 4.44 -15.68
N PRO A 169 5.05 4.72 -16.08
CA PRO A 169 6.18 4.83 -15.15
C PRO A 169 6.09 6.05 -14.20
N GLY A 170 5.08 6.90 -14.38
CA GLY A 170 4.71 7.94 -13.41
C GLY A 170 3.96 7.42 -12.19
N GLU A 171 3.45 6.19 -12.20
CA GLU A 171 2.57 5.67 -11.15
C GLU A 171 3.30 4.68 -10.23
N THR A 172 2.70 4.41 -9.08
CA THR A 172 3.05 3.31 -8.17
C THR A 172 1.77 2.58 -7.78
N LEU A 173 1.86 1.29 -7.47
CA LEU A 173 0.71 0.50 -7.03
C LEU A 173 0.97 -0.01 -5.60
N LEU A 174 -0.06 -0.01 -4.77
CA LEU A 174 -0.04 -0.55 -3.41
C LEU A 174 -0.82 -1.87 -3.41
N LEU A 175 -0.20 -2.94 -2.92
CA LEU A 175 -0.83 -4.25 -2.77
C LEU A 175 -0.93 -4.61 -1.29
N ARG A 176 -2.16 -4.79 -0.82
CA ARG A 176 -2.44 -5.58 0.38
C ARG A 176 -2.75 -6.99 -0.09
N LEU A 177 -1.84 -7.93 0.18
CA LEU A 177 -2.07 -9.34 -0.09
C LEU A 177 -2.53 -10.02 1.20
N LYS A 178 -3.54 -10.88 1.17
CA LYS A 178 -4.00 -11.57 2.38
C LYS A 178 -4.35 -13.03 2.09
N ALA A 179 -3.88 -13.93 2.95
CA ALA A 179 -4.45 -15.27 3.03
C ALA A 179 -5.91 -15.15 3.49
N GLU A 180 -6.85 -15.56 2.63
CA GLU A 180 -8.29 -15.42 2.93
C GLU A 180 -8.70 -16.39 4.02
N CYS A 181 -8.27 -17.65 3.88
CA CYS A 181 -8.44 -18.71 4.85
C CYS A 181 -7.24 -18.77 5.80
N SER A 182 -7.41 -18.42 7.08
CA SER A 182 -6.33 -18.55 8.08
C SER A 182 -6.13 -20.00 8.54
N GLY A 183 -7.13 -20.87 8.38
CA GLY A 183 -7.10 -22.25 8.88
C GLY A 183 -7.30 -22.39 10.39
N SER A 184 -7.62 -21.29 11.08
CA SER A 184 -8.03 -21.26 12.49
C SER A 184 -9.52 -21.62 12.63
N GLY A 185 -9.94 -22.07 13.81
CA GLY A 185 -11.29 -22.67 14.03
C GLY A 185 -12.52 -21.81 13.68
N ASN A 186 -12.35 -20.50 13.44
CA ASN A 186 -13.42 -19.59 13.01
C ASN A 186 -13.21 -19.07 11.56
N SER A 187 -12.34 -19.69 10.77
CA SER A 187 -12.02 -19.33 9.39
C SER A 187 -12.06 -20.58 8.51
N CYS A 188 -12.18 -20.39 7.20
CA CYS A 188 -11.96 -21.47 6.25
C CYS A 188 -10.49 -21.95 6.28
N THR A 189 -10.25 -23.12 5.69
CA THR A 189 -8.90 -23.68 5.48
C THR A 189 -8.48 -23.45 4.03
N ASP A 190 -7.18 -23.20 3.79
CA ASP A 190 -6.63 -23.24 2.43
C ASP A 190 -6.76 -24.65 1.84
N ASP A 191 -6.74 -24.75 0.51
CA ASP A 191 -6.84 -26.02 -0.21
C ASP A 191 -5.47 -26.72 -0.28
N LEU A 192 -4.95 -27.04 0.90
CA LEU A 192 -3.64 -27.65 1.14
C LEU A 192 -3.79 -29.15 1.39
N THR A 193 -4.50 -29.84 0.50
CA THR A 193 -4.99 -31.22 0.70
C THR A 193 -3.91 -32.31 0.80
N ASP A 194 -2.61 -31.97 0.95
CA ASP A 194 -1.52 -32.95 0.86
C ASP A 194 -0.17 -32.50 1.48
N VAL A 195 -0.13 -31.76 2.60
CA VAL A 195 1.15 -31.43 3.29
C VAL A 195 1.30 -32.02 4.73
N ASP A 196 1.75 -33.28 4.72
CA ASP A 196 2.70 -33.88 5.69
C ASP A 196 2.24 -34.32 7.10
N ALA A 197 1.15 -35.09 7.19
CA ALA A 197 1.00 -36.11 8.23
C ALA A 197 0.59 -37.48 7.64
N PRO A 198 0.96 -38.60 8.27
CA PRO A 198 0.41 -39.90 7.91
C PRO A 198 -1.08 -39.94 8.30
N PRO A 199 -1.96 -40.54 7.48
CA PRO A 199 -3.37 -40.66 7.85
C PRO A 199 -3.51 -41.64 9.03
N TYR A 200 -4.41 -41.32 9.96
CA TYR A 200 -4.66 -42.10 11.18
C TYR A 200 -6.11 -42.60 11.21
N TYR A 201 -6.36 -43.73 11.87
CA TYR A 201 -7.72 -44.24 12.04
C TYR A 201 -8.32 -43.74 13.34
N ASP A 202 -9.49 -43.13 13.29
CA ASP A 202 -10.22 -42.72 14.50
C ASP A 202 -10.76 -43.91 15.31
N SER A 203 -11.45 -43.64 16.42
CA SER A 203 -12.02 -44.66 17.31
C SER A 203 -13.04 -45.58 16.64
N ASP A 204 -13.65 -45.14 15.53
CA ASP A 204 -14.65 -45.88 14.76
C ASP A 204 -14.02 -46.57 13.54
N GLY A 205 -12.70 -46.45 13.35
CA GLY A 205 -11.94 -47.08 12.28
C GLY A 205 -11.98 -46.32 10.95
N PHE A 206 -12.35 -45.03 10.96
CA PHE A 206 -12.35 -44.19 9.76
C PHE A 206 -10.99 -43.51 9.53
N LEU A 207 -10.53 -43.48 8.28
CA LEU A 207 -9.24 -42.92 7.91
C LEU A 207 -9.30 -41.38 7.87
N VAL A 208 -8.68 -40.72 8.84
CA VAL A 208 -8.57 -39.27 8.95
C VAL A 208 -7.29 -38.80 8.24
N PRO A 209 -7.39 -38.00 7.15
CA PRO A 209 -6.24 -37.34 6.56
C PRO A 209 -5.78 -36.17 7.45
N SER A 210 -4.55 -36.28 7.95
CA SER A 210 -3.55 -35.21 7.89
C SER A 210 -4.03 -33.79 7.58
N SER A 211 -4.11 -32.93 8.60
CA SER A 211 -4.05 -31.47 8.41
C SER A 211 -2.66 -30.94 8.77
N PRO A 212 -2.07 -30.03 7.98
CA PRO A 212 -0.82 -29.38 8.35
C PRO A 212 -0.99 -28.50 9.59
N SER A 213 0.10 -28.25 10.33
CA SER A 213 0.12 -27.24 11.38
C SER A 213 0.05 -25.83 10.80
N ASP A 214 -0.49 -24.86 11.55
CA ASP A 214 -0.61 -23.48 11.05
C ASP A 214 0.75 -22.84 10.72
N THR A 215 1.82 -23.24 11.43
CA THR A 215 3.20 -22.86 11.09
C THR A 215 3.62 -23.42 9.73
N ALA A 216 3.28 -24.67 9.39
CA ALA A 216 3.59 -25.27 8.09
C ALA A 216 2.79 -24.60 6.96
N LYS A 217 1.48 -24.39 7.13
CA LYS A 217 0.63 -23.63 6.18
C LYS A 217 1.22 -22.24 5.91
N THR A 218 1.74 -21.61 6.97
CA THR A 218 2.33 -20.27 6.94
C THR A 218 3.69 -20.25 6.22
N ALA A 219 4.58 -21.18 6.51
CA ALA A 219 5.86 -21.32 5.81
C ALA A 219 5.65 -21.63 4.32
N TYR A 220 4.67 -22.48 3.98
CA TYR A 220 4.29 -22.76 2.60
C TYR A 220 3.86 -21.49 1.86
N ARG A 221 3.00 -20.65 2.47
CA ARG A 221 2.59 -19.35 1.91
C ARG A 221 3.79 -18.42 1.66
N GLN A 222 4.75 -18.34 2.60
CA GLN A 222 5.97 -17.54 2.43
C GLN A 222 6.82 -18.03 1.24
N ASN A 223 7.03 -19.35 1.14
CA ASN A 223 7.78 -19.97 0.06
C ASN A 223 7.12 -19.74 -1.31
N LEU A 224 5.79 -19.89 -1.36
CA LEU A 224 5.00 -19.64 -2.57
C LEU A 224 5.03 -18.15 -2.98
N PHE A 225 4.93 -17.22 -2.04
CA PHE A 225 5.08 -15.79 -2.35
C PHE A 225 6.50 -15.45 -2.82
N SER A 226 7.53 -16.06 -2.22
CA SER A 226 8.92 -15.92 -2.64
C SER A 226 9.14 -16.37 -4.09
N HIS A 227 8.40 -17.39 -4.56
CA HIS A 227 8.42 -17.78 -5.97
C HIS A 227 7.88 -16.67 -6.90
N TYR A 228 6.81 -15.97 -6.53
CA TYR A 228 6.35 -14.81 -7.30
C TYR A 228 7.39 -13.67 -7.32
N LEU A 229 8.15 -13.47 -6.24
CA LEU A 229 9.27 -12.51 -6.24
C LEU A 229 10.37 -12.90 -7.24
N THR A 230 10.68 -14.20 -7.41
CA THR A 230 11.66 -14.65 -8.41
C THR A 230 11.15 -14.56 -9.85
N LEU A 231 9.84 -14.71 -10.07
CA LEU A 231 9.20 -14.50 -11.38
C LEU A 231 9.12 -13.01 -11.78
N HIS A 232 9.04 -12.10 -10.80
CA HIS A 232 8.89 -10.66 -11.02
C HIS A 232 10.04 -9.82 -10.40
N PRO A 233 11.31 -10.07 -10.77
CA PRO A 233 12.49 -9.58 -10.03
C PRO A 233 12.66 -8.05 -9.97
N ASN A 234 11.92 -7.30 -10.81
CA ASN A 234 11.97 -5.84 -10.86
C ASN A 234 10.63 -5.17 -10.51
N LEU A 235 9.57 -5.92 -10.21
CA LEU A 235 8.22 -5.37 -9.98
C LEU A 235 8.10 -4.72 -8.59
N PHE A 236 8.55 -5.42 -7.55
CA PHE A 236 8.33 -5.00 -6.18
C PHE A 236 9.32 -3.92 -5.71
N TYR A 237 8.86 -3.03 -4.82
CA TYR A 237 9.73 -2.16 -4.04
C TYR A 237 10.45 -2.98 -2.98
N ALA A 238 11.76 -3.22 -3.14
CA ALA A 238 12.50 -4.22 -2.37
C ALA A 238 12.35 -4.13 -0.83
N PRO A 239 12.37 -2.94 -0.19
CA PRO A 239 12.14 -2.83 1.26
C PRO A 239 10.77 -3.36 1.74
N SER A 240 9.73 -3.31 0.89
CA SER A 240 8.39 -3.82 1.22
C SER A 240 8.27 -5.35 1.16
N VAL A 241 9.28 -6.05 0.61
CA VAL A 241 9.31 -7.51 0.44
C VAL A 241 10.56 -8.16 1.02
N ALA A 242 11.36 -7.41 1.81
CA ALA A 242 12.57 -7.92 2.43
C ALA A 242 12.24 -8.91 3.56
N SER A 243 12.67 -10.17 3.41
CA SER A 243 12.24 -11.31 4.23
C SER A 243 12.84 -11.37 5.65
N THR A 244 13.26 -10.24 6.21
CA THR A 244 13.94 -10.15 7.52
C THR A 244 13.11 -9.46 8.59
N ALA A 245 11.96 -8.88 8.24
CA ALA A 245 11.09 -8.23 9.20
C ALA A 245 10.37 -9.26 10.09
N THR A 246 10.73 -9.30 11.37
CA THR A 246 9.77 -9.68 12.41
C THR A 246 8.60 -8.69 12.36
N ALA A 247 7.44 -9.04 12.92
CA ALA A 247 6.24 -8.19 12.84
C ALA A 247 6.38 -6.77 13.45
N THR A 248 7.51 -6.47 14.08
CA THR A 248 7.88 -5.15 14.63
C THR A 248 8.63 -4.26 13.65
N ASP A 249 9.27 -4.82 12.62
CA ASP A 249 10.12 -4.06 11.70
C ASP A 249 9.28 -3.47 10.55
N GLN A 250 8.68 -2.31 10.82
CA GLN A 250 8.01 -1.52 9.78
C GLN A 250 9.07 -0.88 8.88
N ALA A 251 8.95 -1.06 7.56
CA ALA A 251 9.74 -0.28 6.63
C ALA A 251 9.22 1.17 6.58
N GLU A 252 10.14 2.14 6.51
CA GLU A 252 9.80 3.56 6.43
C GLU A 252 8.87 3.83 5.24
N VAL A 253 7.80 4.60 5.44
CA VAL A 253 6.84 4.95 4.38
C VAL A 253 7.59 5.80 3.34
N PRO A 254 7.77 5.31 2.10
CA PRO A 254 8.67 5.95 1.15
C PRO A 254 8.05 7.19 0.52
N THR A 255 8.88 7.96 -0.19
CA THR A 255 8.37 8.99 -1.11
C THR A 255 7.89 8.37 -2.41
N LEU A 256 6.97 9.06 -3.10
CA LEU A 256 6.44 8.63 -4.39
C LEU A 256 7.54 8.37 -5.41
N GLY A 257 8.56 9.25 -5.47
CA GLY A 257 9.71 9.10 -6.37
C GLY A 257 10.51 7.82 -6.16
N ALA A 258 10.59 7.31 -4.91
CA ALA A 258 11.29 6.08 -4.59
C ALA A 258 10.54 4.80 -5.04
N VAL A 259 9.25 4.91 -5.36
CA VAL A 259 8.36 3.77 -5.68
C VAL A 259 7.69 3.87 -7.06
N ARG A 260 7.98 4.90 -7.86
CA ARG A 260 7.47 4.98 -9.24
C ARG A 260 7.94 3.77 -10.06
N GLY A 261 7.04 3.20 -10.85
CA GLY A 261 7.28 1.95 -11.58
C GLY A 261 7.37 0.71 -10.69
N LYS A 262 7.01 0.79 -9.40
CA LYS A 262 7.05 -0.33 -8.44
C LYS A 262 5.69 -0.64 -7.83
N LEU A 263 5.55 -1.90 -7.45
CA LEU A 263 4.49 -2.44 -6.60
C LEU A 263 4.99 -2.46 -5.15
N VAL A 264 4.34 -1.73 -4.26
CA VAL A 264 4.64 -1.69 -2.82
C VAL A 264 3.73 -2.67 -2.11
N LEU A 265 4.29 -3.66 -1.42
CA LEU A 265 3.51 -4.56 -0.57
C LEU A 265 3.24 -3.84 0.76
N THR A 266 1.99 -3.45 1.02
CA THR A 266 1.64 -2.69 2.23
C THR A 266 1.37 -3.59 3.44
N ALA A 267 0.92 -4.81 3.18
CA ALA A 267 0.84 -5.91 4.13
C ALA A 267 0.78 -7.24 3.39
N PHE A 268 1.37 -8.29 3.97
CA PHE A 268 0.99 -9.67 3.70
C PHE A 268 0.85 -10.41 5.03
N TYR A 269 -0.33 -10.97 5.32
CA TYR A 269 -0.60 -11.63 6.59
C TYR A 269 -0.03 -13.06 6.66
N GLY A 270 1.30 -13.12 6.66
CA GLY A 270 2.14 -14.18 7.19
C GLY A 270 3.39 -13.52 7.82
N PRO A 271 4.14 -14.20 8.71
CA PRO A 271 5.40 -13.67 9.25
C PRO A 271 6.36 -13.31 8.11
N GLY A 272 7.18 -12.28 8.27
CA GLY A 272 8.19 -11.90 7.27
C GLY A 272 7.73 -10.93 6.19
N ALA A 273 6.49 -10.44 6.22
CA ALA A 273 6.09 -9.28 5.43
C ALA A 273 6.20 -8.01 6.29
N ALA A 274 6.95 -7.02 5.81
CA ALA A 274 6.91 -5.69 6.38
C ALA A 274 5.49 -5.12 6.19
N THR A 275 4.84 -4.70 7.29
CA THR A 275 3.75 -3.75 7.16
C THR A 275 4.34 -2.35 6.96
N MET A 276 3.73 -1.57 6.06
CA MET A 276 4.14 -0.21 5.77
C MET A 276 3.32 0.75 6.64
N GLY A 277 3.84 1.15 7.81
CA GLY A 277 3.13 2.05 8.72
C GLY A 277 4.05 2.70 9.75
N GLY A 278 4.13 4.03 9.73
CA GLY A 278 4.68 4.81 10.83
C GLY A 278 3.63 5.05 11.92
N ALA A 279 4.09 5.20 13.17
CA ALA A 279 3.30 5.68 14.30
C ALA A 279 3.41 7.20 14.45
#